data_AF-A0A968WML6-F1
#
_entry.id   AF-A0A968WML6-F1
#
_cell.length_a   1.000
_cell.length_b   1.000
_cell.length_c   1.000
_cell.angle_alpha   90.00
_cell.angle_beta   90.00
_cell.angle_gamma   90.00
#
_symmetry.space_group_name_H-M   'P 1'
#
loop_
_entity.id
_entity.type
_entity.pdbx_description
1 polymer ?
#
loop_
_entity_poly.entity_id
_entity_poly.type
_entity_poly.pdbx_seq_one_letter_code
_entity_poly.pdbx_strand_id
1 'polypeptide(L)'
;MDWCLTWGTDCGRPAALAFCNRRRFEDVVVFRAEVVGTSARTRLIGSNQVCSGQSFCTAFAYITCSNPIPRDRVFANPVWKGNRLDACLQWGVNCGKPAADAFCRSKGFSESLHSALDAEPGRSTTRLIGTNQVCNQPFCVGFQQIICK
;
A
#
# COMPACT_ATOMS: atom_id res chain seq x y z
N MET A 1 3.67 -10.22 -12.08
CA MET A 1 4.14 -9.40 -10.93
C MET A 1 5.55 -9.83 -10.62
N ASP A 2 6.45 -8.89 -10.33
CA ASP A 2 7.85 -9.21 -10.02
C ASP A 2 7.99 -9.97 -8.70
N TRP A 3 9.01 -10.83 -8.61
CA TRP A 3 9.33 -11.60 -7.39
C TRP A 3 9.73 -10.70 -6.20
N CYS A 4 10.27 -9.52 -6.49
CA CYS A 4 10.72 -8.56 -5.49
C CYS A 4 9.76 -7.40 -5.28
N LEU A 5 9.70 -6.91 -4.03
CA LEU A 5 8.88 -5.76 -3.67
C LEU A 5 9.48 -4.47 -4.26
N THR A 6 10.80 -4.37 -4.18
CA THR A 6 11.67 -3.30 -4.70
C THR A 6 12.93 -3.93 -5.32
N TRP A 7 13.72 -3.21 -6.10
CA TRP A 7 14.76 -3.81 -6.95
C TRP A 7 15.78 -4.63 -6.15
N GLY A 8 15.74 -5.96 -6.32
CA GLY A 8 16.66 -6.88 -5.66
C GLY A 8 16.48 -6.97 -4.13
N THR A 9 15.42 -6.40 -3.58
CA THR A 9 15.17 -6.34 -2.13
C THR A 9 13.75 -6.78 -1.79
N ASP A 10 13.58 -7.30 -0.57
CA ASP A 10 12.28 -7.76 -0.04
C ASP A 10 11.58 -8.76 -0.97
N CYS A 11 12.35 -9.72 -1.48
CA CYS A 11 11.92 -10.70 -2.46
C CYS A 11 11.24 -11.93 -1.84
N GLY A 12 10.32 -12.55 -2.58
CA GLY A 12 9.57 -13.71 -2.12
C GLY A 12 8.48 -13.34 -1.13
N ARG A 13 8.60 -13.78 0.13
CA ARG A 13 7.52 -13.63 1.13
C ARG A 13 7.07 -12.17 1.32
N PRO A 14 7.96 -11.17 1.46
CA PRO A 14 7.52 -9.78 1.66
C PRO A 14 6.70 -9.24 0.47
N ALA A 15 7.14 -9.49 -0.77
CA ALA A 15 6.41 -9.10 -1.97
C ALA A 15 5.07 -9.85 -2.11
N ALA A 16 5.04 -11.15 -1.80
CA ALA A 16 3.81 -11.95 -1.81
C ALA A 16 2.82 -11.49 -0.74
N LEU A 17 3.32 -11.14 0.45
CA LEU A 17 2.52 -10.59 1.55
C LEU A 17 1.95 -9.22 1.17
N ALA A 18 2.74 -8.34 0.56
CA ALA A 18 2.25 -7.05 0.06
C ALA A 18 1.12 -7.23 -0.98
N PHE A 19 1.23 -8.23 -1.85
CA PHE A 19 0.17 -8.61 -2.79
C PHE A 19 -1.10 -9.07 -2.07
N CYS A 20 -0.97 -9.96 -1.07
CA CYS A 20 -2.10 -10.46 -0.30
C CYS A 20 -2.79 -9.34 0.51
N ASN A 21 -2.02 -8.49 1.20
CA ASN A 21 -2.55 -7.36 1.96
C ASN A 21 -3.36 -6.42 1.07
N ARG A 22 -2.86 -6.08 -0.12
CA ARG A 22 -3.60 -5.26 -1.11
C ARG A 22 -4.92 -5.89 -1.54
N ARG A 23 -5.02 -7.22 -1.51
CA ARG A 23 -6.22 -7.99 -1.83
C ARG A 23 -7.09 -8.30 -0.61
N ARG A 24 -6.80 -7.71 0.54
CA ARG A 24 -7.53 -7.87 1.81
C ARG A 24 -7.38 -9.28 2.41
N PHE A 25 -6.16 -9.79 2.41
CA PHE A 25 -5.76 -11.02 3.11
C PHE A 25 -4.56 -10.71 4.00
N GLU A 26 -4.52 -11.24 5.22
CA GLU A 26 -3.46 -10.91 6.18
C GLU A 26 -2.15 -11.66 5.94
N ASP A 27 -2.21 -12.81 5.28
CA ASP A 27 -1.05 -13.68 5.17
C ASP A 27 -0.98 -14.42 3.84
N VAL A 28 0.20 -14.97 3.57
CA VAL A 28 0.52 -15.80 2.43
C VAL A 28 0.88 -17.21 2.90
N VAL A 29 0.25 -18.21 2.29
CA VAL A 29 0.45 -19.63 2.60
C VAL A 29 1.62 -20.19 1.80
N VAL A 30 1.55 -20.03 0.48
CA VAL A 30 2.53 -20.59 -0.44
C VAL A 30 2.68 -19.70 -1.65
N PHE A 31 3.91 -19.63 -2.16
CA PHE A 31 4.27 -18.87 -3.35
C PHE A 31 5.47 -19.52 -4.03
N ARG A 32 5.63 -19.29 -5.33
CA ARG A 32 6.75 -19.84 -6.11
C ARG A 32 7.25 -18.82 -7.13
N ALA A 33 8.58 -18.75 -7.26
CA ALA A 33 9.24 -17.96 -8.29
C ALA A 33 9.27 -18.70 -9.63
N GLU A 34 9.27 -17.92 -10.71
CA GLU A 34 9.67 -18.36 -12.05
C GLU A 34 10.61 -17.33 -12.67
N VAL A 35 11.56 -17.80 -13.49
CA VAL A 35 12.39 -16.93 -14.31
C VAL A 35 11.66 -16.74 -15.63
N VAL A 36 11.13 -15.54 -15.86
CA VAL A 36 10.49 -15.20 -17.13
C VAL A 36 11.49 -14.70 -18.15
N GLY A 37 12.64 -14.19 -17.68
CA GLY A 37 13.70 -13.65 -18.53
C GLY A 37 13.18 -12.64 -19.55
N THR A 38 13.57 -12.81 -20.81
CA THR A 38 13.18 -11.91 -21.91
C THR A 38 11.74 -12.13 -22.39
N SER A 39 11.06 -13.19 -21.94
CA SER A 39 9.74 -13.57 -22.47
C SER A 39 8.58 -12.70 -21.96
N ALA A 40 8.74 -12.06 -20.79
CA ALA A 40 7.69 -11.25 -20.19
C ALA A 40 8.26 -10.05 -19.43
N ARG A 41 7.41 -9.03 -19.26
CA ARG A 41 7.72 -7.87 -18.42
C ARG A 41 7.14 -8.08 -17.04
N THR A 42 7.91 -7.79 -16.01
CA THR A 42 7.46 -7.84 -14.61
C THR A 42 7.47 -6.45 -14.02
N ARG A 43 6.61 -6.22 -13.02
CA ARG A 43 6.50 -4.93 -12.33
C ARG A 43 6.57 -5.17 -10.84
N LEU A 44 7.43 -4.39 -10.18
CA LEU A 44 7.61 -4.40 -8.74
C LEU A 44 6.41 -3.75 -8.06
N ILE A 45 5.84 -4.42 -7.05
CA ILE A 45 4.60 -3.94 -6.42
C ILE A 45 4.84 -2.74 -5.48
N GLY A 46 6.05 -2.58 -4.95
CA GLY A 46 6.40 -1.49 -4.04
C GLY A 46 6.84 -0.21 -4.75
N SER A 47 7.56 -0.31 -5.88
CA SER A 47 8.13 0.85 -6.58
C SER A 47 7.55 1.12 -7.97
N ASN A 48 6.70 0.23 -8.50
CA ASN A 48 6.17 0.27 -9.87
C ASN A 48 7.23 0.22 -10.99
N GLN A 49 8.50 0.03 -10.68
CA GLN A 49 9.56 -0.17 -11.67
C GLN A 49 9.31 -1.47 -12.45
N VAL A 50 9.82 -1.53 -13.68
CA VAL A 50 9.54 -2.62 -14.63
C VAL A 50 10.84 -3.31 -15.02
N CYS A 51 10.90 -4.64 -14.89
CA CYS A 51 11.90 -5.48 -15.53
C CYS A 51 11.39 -5.88 -16.92
N SER A 52 12.19 -5.70 -17.96
CA SER A 52 11.82 -6.02 -19.34
C SER A 52 13.04 -6.19 -20.22
N GLY A 53 13.11 -7.33 -20.92
CA GLY A 53 14.19 -7.59 -21.88
C GLY A 53 15.49 -8.07 -21.25
N GLN A 54 15.49 -8.43 -19.96
CA GLN A 54 16.63 -9.02 -19.29
C GLN A 54 16.40 -10.51 -18.96
N SER A 55 17.42 -11.35 -19.12
CA SER A 55 17.35 -12.79 -18.84
C SER A 55 17.09 -13.14 -17.38
N PHE A 56 17.34 -12.19 -16.46
CA PHE A 56 17.16 -12.37 -15.03
C PHE A 56 15.78 -11.91 -14.50
N CYS A 57 14.88 -11.41 -15.36
CA CYS A 57 13.56 -11.00 -14.87
C CYS A 57 12.82 -12.20 -14.25
N THR A 58 12.30 -12.00 -13.04
CA THR A 58 11.62 -13.04 -12.26
C THR A 58 10.21 -12.60 -11.92
N ALA A 59 9.29 -13.57 -11.88
CA ALA A 59 7.90 -13.36 -11.51
C ALA A 59 7.46 -14.36 -10.44
N PHE A 60 6.31 -14.09 -9.84
CA PHE A 60 5.56 -15.14 -9.13
C PHE A 60 4.81 -16.01 -10.13
N ALA A 61 5.09 -17.31 -10.14
CA ALA A 61 4.30 -18.30 -10.87
C ALA A 61 2.91 -18.46 -10.21
N TYR A 62 2.86 -18.45 -8.88
CA TYR A 62 1.63 -18.40 -8.10
C TYR A 62 1.86 -17.80 -6.70
N ILE A 63 0.77 -17.27 -6.12
CA ILE A 63 0.67 -16.81 -4.73
C ILE A 63 -0.69 -17.30 -4.20
N THR A 64 -0.69 -17.95 -3.03
CA THR A 64 -1.90 -18.33 -2.30
C THR A 64 -2.00 -17.52 -1.01
N CYS A 65 -3.02 -16.67 -0.93
CA CYS A 65 -3.31 -15.86 0.27
C CYS A 65 -4.22 -16.60 1.25
N SER A 66 -4.18 -16.21 2.53
CA SER A 66 -5.06 -16.73 3.58
C SER A 66 -5.49 -15.63 4.55
N ASN A 67 -6.38 -15.97 5.47
CA ASN A 67 -6.91 -15.05 6.49
C ASN A 67 -7.54 -13.80 5.86
N PRO A 68 -8.71 -13.95 5.20
CA PRO A 68 -9.41 -12.81 4.60
C PRO A 68 -9.73 -11.76 5.66
N ILE A 69 -9.44 -10.50 5.35
CA ILE A 69 -9.59 -9.37 6.27
C ILE A 69 -11.06 -8.95 6.32
N PRO A 70 -11.67 -8.90 7.51
CA PRO A 70 -13.01 -8.39 7.72
C PRO A 70 -13.20 -6.94 7.24
N ARG A 71 -14.42 -6.59 6.81
CA ARG A 71 -14.70 -5.29 6.17
C ARG A 71 -14.54 -4.10 7.11
N ASP A 72 -14.77 -4.28 8.40
CA ASP A 72 -14.62 -3.27 9.46
C ASP A 72 -13.17 -2.83 9.68
N ARG A 73 -12.20 -3.57 9.13
CA ARG A 73 -10.78 -3.20 9.10
C ARG A 73 -10.35 -2.51 7.82
N VAL A 74 -11.27 -2.31 6.87
CA VAL A 74 -10.99 -1.75 5.55
C VAL A 74 -11.67 -0.40 5.39
N PHE A 75 -10.88 0.66 5.35
CA PHE A 75 -11.35 2.04 5.24
C PHE A 75 -11.08 2.56 3.83
N ALA A 76 -12.14 2.66 3.02
CA ALA A 76 -12.07 3.33 1.72
C ALA A 76 -12.19 4.85 1.90
N ASN A 77 -11.37 5.62 1.18
CA ASN A 77 -11.35 7.09 1.23
C ASN A 77 -11.42 7.64 2.67
N PRO A 78 -10.53 7.21 3.59
CA PRO A 78 -10.66 7.49 5.02
C PRO A 78 -10.79 8.99 5.29
N VAL A 79 -11.64 9.30 6.27
CA VAL A 79 -11.96 10.67 6.71
C VAL A 79 -11.42 10.89 8.12
N TRP A 80 -10.78 12.04 8.32
CA TRP A 80 -10.36 12.55 9.61
C TRP A 80 -11.05 13.88 9.91
N LYS A 81 -11.89 13.90 10.95
CA LYS A 81 -12.65 15.08 11.41
C LYS A 81 -13.37 15.82 10.27
N GLY A 82 -14.07 15.07 9.42
CA GLY A 82 -14.91 15.62 8.34
C GLY A 82 -14.18 15.91 7.01
N ASN A 83 -12.86 15.75 6.94
CA ASN A 83 -12.08 15.92 5.71
C ASN A 83 -11.39 14.61 5.31
N ARG A 84 -10.97 14.46 4.05
CA ARG A 84 -10.15 13.31 3.66
C ARG A 84 -8.89 13.26 4.53
N LEU A 85 -8.49 12.09 4.97
CA LEU A 85 -7.23 11.93 5.69
C LEU A 85 -6.08 12.27 4.74
N ASP A 86 -5.21 13.17 5.17
CA ASP A 86 -3.99 13.50 4.45
C ASP A 86 -2.97 12.35 4.51
N ALA A 87 -2.22 12.17 3.43
CA ALA A 87 -1.20 11.13 3.32
C ALA A 87 -0.03 11.33 4.28
N CYS A 88 0.14 12.53 4.85
CA CYS A 88 1.18 12.83 5.80
C CYS A 88 0.66 12.98 7.23
N LEU A 89 1.51 12.65 8.21
CA LEU A 89 1.19 12.85 9.62
C LEU A 89 1.28 14.35 9.97
N GLN A 90 2.27 15.02 9.38
CA GLN A 90 2.60 16.45 9.48
C GLN A 90 2.98 16.95 8.07
N TRP A 91 3.06 18.26 7.84
CA TRP A 91 3.37 18.80 6.51
C TRP A 91 4.64 18.22 5.88
N GLY A 92 4.47 17.41 4.83
CA GLY A 92 5.57 16.78 4.10
C GLY A 92 6.42 15.81 4.91
N VAL A 93 5.99 15.44 6.13
CA VAL A 93 6.79 14.64 7.08
C VAL A 93 5.98 13.45 7.55
N ASN A 94 6.65 12.29 7.65
CA ASN A 94 6.06 11.03 8.11
C ASN A 94 4.83 10.63 7.26
N CYS A 95 5.03 10.59 5.93
CA CYS A 95 3.98 10.29 4.96
C CYS A 95 3.84 8.80 4.65
N GLY A 96 2.66 8.39 4.20
CA GLY A 96 2.32 7.00 3.91
C GLY A 96 2.06 6.22 5.19
N LYS A 97 2.88 5.18 5.45
CA LYS A 97 2.67 4.25 6.57
C LYS A 97 2.51 4.95 7.94
N PRO A 98 3.34 5.94 8.35
CA PRO A 98 3.17 6.56 9.66
C PRO A 98 1.81 7.26 9.85
N ALA A 99 1.30 7.92 8.81
CA ALA A 99 -0.03 8.55 8.83
C ALA A 99 -1.15 7.50 8.85
N ALA A 100 -1.00 6.42 8.07
CA ALA A 100 -1.94 5.31 8.05
C ALA A 100 -1.98 4.55 9.38
N ASP A 101 -0.84 4.34 10.02
CA ASP A 101 -0.71 3.72 11.34
C ASP A 101 -1.36 4.58 12.42
N ALA A 102 -1.17 5.91 12.37
CA ALA A 102 -1.85 6.84 13.27
C ALA A 102 -3.39 6.77 13.09
N PHE A 103 -3.86 6.66 11.85
CA PHE A 103 -5.28 6.50 11.57
C PHE A 103 -5.81 5.18 12.13
N CYS A 104 -5.13 4.05 11.90
CA CYS A 104 -5.53 2.76 12.45
C CYS A 104 -5.58 2.77 13.98
N ARG A 105 -4.57 3.36 14.65
CA ARG A 105 -4.58 3.56 16.10
C ARG A 105 -5.77 4.40 16.58
N SER A 106 -6.16 5.43 15.83
CA SER A 106 -7.36 6.22 16.16
C SER A 106 -8.68 5.44 16.03
N LYS A 107 -8.67 4.28 15.36
CA LYS A 107 -9.80 3.37 15.19
C LYS A 107 -9.76 2.17 16.14
N GLY A 108 -8.77 2.09 17.04
CA GLY A 108 -8.61 0.99 17.99
C GLY A 108 -7.78 -0.18 17.47
N PHE A 109 -7.13 -0.05 16.31
CA PHE A 109 -6.23 -1.05 15.74
C PHE A 109 -4.77 -0.77 16.12
N SER A 110 -3.90 -1.74 15.90
CA SER A 110 -2.46 -1.62 16.24
C SER A 110 -1.70 -0.74 15.25
N GLU A 111 -1.85 -1.02 13.94
CA GLU A 111 -1.17 -0.34 12.84
C GLU A 111 -1.89 -0.58 11.50
N SER A 112 -1.34 -0.05 10.40
CA SER A 112 -1.79 -0.37 9.04
C SER A 112 -1.05 -1.57 8.45
N LEU A 113 -1.82 -2.50 7.87
CA LEU A 113 -1.31 -3.62 7.05
C LEU A 113 -1.02 -3.19 5.61
N HIS A 114 -1.83 -2.26 5.10
CA HIS A 114 -1.71 -1.72 3.76
C HIS A 114 -2.34 -0.34 3.69
N SER A 115 -1.77 0.53 2.86
CA SER A 115 -2.34 1.81 2.51
C SER A 115 -2.08 2.11 1.04
N ALA A 116 -3.11 2.55 0.33
CA ALA A 116 -3.01 3.02 -1.05
C ALA A 116 -3.20 4.54 -1.08
N LEU A 117 -2.25 5.26 -1.67
CA LEU A 117 -2.34 6.70 -1.83
C LEU A 117 -3.36 7.07 -2.90
N ASP A 118 -4.03 8.19 -2.68
CA ASP A 118 -4.88 8.89 -3.64
C ASP A 118 -4.16 10.19 -4.00
N ALA A 119 -3.65 10.30 -5.23
CA ALA A 119 -2.92 11.46 -5.71
C ALA A 119 -3.83 12.65 -6.02
N GLU A 120 -5.13 12.40 -6.22
CA GLU A 120 -6.12 13.42 -6.55
C GLU A 120 -7.35 13.30 -5.64
N PRO A 121 -7.19 13.40 -4.29
CA PRO A 121 -8.31 13.44 -3.36
C PRO A 121 -9.15 14.73 -3.55
N GLY A 122 -8.66 15.64 -4.38
CA GLY A 122 -8.95 17.08 -4.51
C GLY A 122 -10.28 17.48 -5.15
N ARG A 123 -11.32 16.64 -5.14
CA ARG A 123 -12.68 17.20 -4.97
C ARG A 123 -12.99 17.52 -3.50
N SER A 124 -12.08 17.19 -2.58
CA SER A 124 -12.20 17.39 -1.15
C SER A 124 -10.86 17.85 -0.55
N THR A 125 -10.92 18.73 0.46
CA THR A 125 -9.73 19.10 1.26
C THR A 125 -9.26 17.91 2.10
N THR A 126 -7.94 17.78 2.30
CA THR A 126 -7.37 16.77 3.21
C THR A 126 -7.01 17.38 4.55
N ARG A 127 -6.89 16.56 5.59
CA ARG A 127 -6.51 16.99 6.94
C ARG A 127 -5.45 16.07 7.54
N LEU A 128 -4.37 16.68 8.01
CA LEU A 128 -3.27 16.02 8.72
C LEU A 128 -3.76 15.47 10.05
N ILE A 129 -3.51 14.19 10.33
CA ILE A 129 -3.95 13.56 11.58
C ILE A 129 -3.12 14.00 12.79
N GLY A 130 -1.84 14.38 12.60
CA GLY A 130 -0.96 14.80 13.68
C GLY A 130 -1.18 16.24 14.14
N THR A 131 -1.48 17.16 13.21
CA THR A 131 -1.60 18.61 13.53
C THR A 131 -2.99 19.19 13.31
N ASN A 132 -3.92 18.44 12.69
CA ASN A 132 -5.24 18.89 12.25
C ASN A 132 -5.24 20.02 11.21
N GLN A 133 -4.09 20.41 10.67
CA GLN A 133 -4.02 21.40 9.59
C GLN A 133 -4.66 20.83 8.31
N VAL A 134 -5.25 21.72 7.50
CA VAL A 134 -6.01 21.37 6.30
C VAL A 134 -5.21 21.72 5.06
N CYS A 135 -5.11 20.79 4.13
CA CYS A 135 -4.62 21.04 2.79
C CYS A 135 -5.81 21.30 1.87
N ASN A 136 -5.80 22.46 1.21
CA ASN A 136 -6.81 22.92 0.27
C ASN A 136 -6.18 23.31 -1.09
N GLN A 137 -5.04 22.73 -1.40
CA GLN A 137 -4.27 22.99 -2.61
C GLN A 137 -4.44 21.85 -3.64
N PRO A 138 -4.13 22.06 -4.92
CA PRO A 138 -4.25 21.02 -5.95
C PRO A 138 -3.36 19.79 -5.71
N PHE A 139 -2.29 19.95 -4.96
CA PHE A 139 -1.30 18.91 -4.68
C PHE A 139 -1.59 18.09 -3.42
N CYS A 140 -2.75 18.28 -2.77
CA CYS A 140 -3.07 17.49 -1.59
C CYS A 140 -3.13 16.00 -1.95
N VAL A 141 -2.50 15.15 -1.15
CA VAL A 141 -2.50 13.69 -1.34
C VAL A 141 -3.23 13.08 -0.15
N GLY A 142 -4.11 12.12 -0.42
CA GLY A 142 -4.85 11.39 0.59
C GLY A 142 -4.60 9.90 0.49
N PHE A 143 -5.50 9.13 1.09
CA PHE A 143 -5.55 7.68 0.91
C PHE A 143 -6.81 7.28 0.15
N GLN A 144 -6.65 6.38 -0.81
CA GLN A 144 -7.75 5.67 -1.46
C GLN A 144 -8.28 4.55 -0.57
N GLN A 145 -7.38 3.91 0.18
CA GLN A 145 -7.68 2.80 1.08
C GLN A 145 -6.65 2.72 2.21
N ILE A 146 -7.11 2.40 3.42
CA ILE A 146 -6.26 1.90 4.52
C ILE A 146 -6.87 0.59 5.02
N ILE A 147 -6.01 -0.40 5.27
CA ILE A 147 -6.36 -1.68 5.88
C ILE A 147 -5.62 -1.76 7.21
N CYS A 148 -6.36 -1.92 8.31
CA CYS A 148 -5.80 -1.94 9.65
C CYS A 148 -5.56 -3.36 10.18
N LYS A 149 -4.64 -3.46 11.15
CA LYS A 149 -4.30 -4.67 11.91
C LYS A 149 -4.96 -4.70 13.27
#